data_AF-G1R7D1-F1
#
_entry.id   AF-G1R7D1-F1
#
_cell.length_a   1.000
_cell.length_b   1.000
_cell.length_c   1.000
_cell.angle_alpha   90.00
_cell.angle_beta   90.00
_cell.angle_gamma   90.00
#
_symmetry.space_group_name_H-M   'P 1'
#
loop_
_entity.id
_entity.type
_entity.pdbx_description
1 polymer ?
#
loop_
_entity_poly.entity_id
_entity_poly.type
_entity_poly.pdbx_seq_one_letter_code
_entity_poly.pdbx_strand_id
1 'polypeptide(L)'
;MAGDSRNAMNQDMEIGVTPWDPKKVPKQARDYVPIATDRTRLLAEGKKPRQRYMEKSGKCNVHHGNVQETYRYLSDLFTTLVDLKWRFNLLVFTMVTVTWLFFGFIWWLIAYIRGDLDHVGDQEWIPCVENLSGFVSAFLFSIETETTIGYGFRVITEKCPEGIILLLVQAILGSIVNAFMVGCMFVKISQPKKRAETLMFSNNAVISMRDEKLCLMFRVGDLRNSHIVEASIRAKLIKSRQTKEGEFIPLNQTDINVGFDTGDDRLFLVSPLIISHEINEKSPFWEMSQAQLHQEEFEVVVILEGMVEATGMTCQARSSYMDTEVLWGHRFTPVLTLEKGFYEVDYNTFHDTYETNTPSCCAKELAEMKREGRLLQYLPSPPLLEGCAEAELDAEAEQKEEDEPKGLGGSRGARGSV
;
A
#
# COMPACT_ATOMS: atom_id res chain seq x y z
N MET A 1 -71.75 -49.07 -16.93
CA MET A 1 -71.74 -49.93 -15.73
C MET A 1 -71.30 -49.04 -14.58
N ALA A 2 -72.14 -48.20 -13.94
CA ALA A 2 -73.37 -48.44 -13.18
C ALA A 2 -73.14 -49.18 -11.84
N GLY A 3 -73.44 -48.49 -10.72
CA GLY A 3 -73.62 -49.01 -9.34
C GLY A 3 -72.50 -48.58 -8.37
N ASP A 4 -72.55 -47.52 -7.57
CA ASP A 4 -73.60 -46.80 -6.80
C ASP A 4 -74.04 -47.48 -5.48
N SER A 5 -73.84 -46.78 -4.35
CA SER A 5 -74.66 -46.72 -3.11
C SER A 5 -73.82 -46.20 -1.92
N ARG A 6 -74.04 -44.97 -1.42
CA ARG A 6 -75.02 -44.54 -0.37
C ARG A 6 -74.64 -45.03 1.04
N ASN A 7 -74.77 -44.33 2.16
CA ASN A 7 -75.34 -43.03 2.55
C ASN A 7 -75.06 -42.82 4.06
N ALA A 8 -75.35 -41.59 4.52
CA ALA A 8 -75.88 -41.22 5.84
C ALA A 8 -74.92 -40.78 6.97
N MET A 9 -75.52 -39.92 7.79
CA MET A 9 -75.04 -38.75 8.51
C MET A 9 -75.82 -38.70 9.83
N ASN A 10 -75.18 -38.25 10.92
CA ASN A 10 -75.71 -37.67 12.19
C ASN A 10 -74.88 -38.17 13.39
N GLN A 11 -74.15 -37.30 14.11
CA GLN A 11 -74.54 -36.24 15.09
C GLN A 11 -74.77 -36.77 16.51
N ASP A 12 -74.13 -36.08 17.46
CA ASP A 12 -74.32 -35.98 18.94
C ASP A 12 -72.95 -36.09 19.67
N MET A 13 -72.51 -35.28 20.64
CA MET A 13 -73.06 -34.11 21.33
C MET A 13 -71.95 -33.49 22.24
N GLU A 14 -71.90 -32.15 22.29
CA GLU A 14 -71.53 -31.21 23.38
C GLU A 14 -70.13 -31.07 24.07
N ILE A 15 -69.59 -29.84 23.93
CA ILE A 15 -69.23 -28.79 24.93
C ILE A 15 -68.32 -29.14 26.13
N GLY A 16 -67.23 -28.37 26.27
CA GLY A 16 -66.56 -28.11 27.56
C GLY A 16 -65.23 -27.35 27.46
N VAL A 17 -65.21 -26.10 27.96
CA VAL A 17 -64.13 -25.09 27.89
C VAL A 17 -63.09 -25.25 29.01
N THR A 18 -61.80 -24.97 28.74
CA THR A 18 -60.87 -24.36 29.72
C THR A 18 -59.81 -23.46 29.04
N PRO A 19 -59.43 -22.30 29.62
CA PRO A 19 -58.58 -21.29 28.97
C PRO A 19 -57.08 -21.36 29.36
N TRP A 20 -56.21 -20.87 28.48
CA TRP A 20 -54.76 -20.74 28.68
C TRP A 20 -54.37 -19.29 29.03
N ASP A 21 -53.66 -19.13 30.15
CA ASP A 21 -53.06 -17.87 30.65
C ASP A 21 -51.79 -17.48 29.88
N PRO A 22 -51.64 -16.21 29.44
CA PRO A 22 -50.34 -15.66 29.04
C PRO A 22 -49.67 -14.85 30.17
N LYS A 23 -48.36 -15.12 30.36
CA LYS A 23 -47.48 -14.47 31.35
C LYS A 23 -47.34 -12.95 31.13
N LYS A 24 -47.34 -12.22 32.25
CA LYS A 24 -47.24 -10.76 32.40
C LYS A 24 -45.89 -10.19 31.96
N VAL A 25 -45.93 -9.04 31.26
CA VAL A 25 -44.81 -8.12 31.00
C VAL A 25 -44.93 -6.92 31.96
N PRO A 26 -43.84 -6.35 32.55
CA PRO A 26 -43.93 -5.31 33.56
C PRO A 26 -44.21 -3.92 32.96
N LYS A 27 -45.04 -3.14 33.67
CA LYS A 27 -45.33 -1.72 33.42
C LYS A 27 -44.16 -0.85 33.90
N GLN A 28 -43.73 0.11 33.09
CA GLN A 28 -42.95 1.27 33.55
C GLN A 28 -43.63 2.56 33.08
N ALA A 29 -43.71 3.52 34.00
CA ALA A 29 -44.56 4.69 33.98
C ALA A 29 -44.11 5.75 32.95
N ARG A 30 -45.10 6.47 32.39
CA ARG A 30 -44.91 7.70 31.63
C ARG A 30 -44.63 8.84 32.61
N ASP A 31 -43.41 9.35 32.61
CA ASP A 31 -43.11 10.71 33.09
C ASP A 31 -43.06 11.65 31.89
N TYR A 32 -43.99 12.60 31.89
CA TYR A 32 -44.14 13.65 30.88
C TYR A 32 -43.24 14.82 31.30
N VAL A 33 -42.09 14.98 30.65
CA VAL A 33 -41.24 16.17 30.80
C VAL A 33 -41.50 17.11 29.61
N PRO A 34 -41.79 18.40 29.82
CA PRO A 34 -42.20 19.29 28.74
C PRO A 34 -41.04 19.55 27.77
N ILE A 35 -41.35 19.49 26.47
CA ILE A 35 -40.48 19.90 25.38
C ILE A 35 -40.24 21.41 25.50
N ALA A 36 -39.08 21.78 26.05
CA ALA A 36 -38.55 23.13 25.91
C ALA A 36 -37.97 23.26 24.49
N THR A 37 -38.58 24.15 23.70
CA THR A 37 -38.08 24.59 22.39
C THR A 37 -36.70 25.21 22.54
N ASP A 38 -35.65 24.41 22.32
CA ASP A 38 -34.28 24.89 22.26
C ASP A 38 -33.90 25.12 20.78
N ARG A 39 -34.41 26.22 20.22
CA ARG A 39 -34.10 26.69 18.86
C ARG A 39 -32.71 27.35 18.78
N THR A 40 -31.81 27.05 19.72
CA THR A 40 -30.50 27.71 19.87
C THR A 40 -29.35 26.72 20.12
N ARG A 41 -29.49 25.47 19.66
CA ARG A 41 -28.41 24.47 19.64
C ARG A 41 -28.04 23.92 18.25
N LEU A 42 -28.40 24.64 17.18
CA LEU A 42 -27.90 24.40 15.82
C LEU A 42 -26.72 25.31 15.45
N LEU A 43 -25.89 25.67 16.45
CA LEU A 43 -24.61 26.32 16.21
C LEU A 43 -23.51 25.35 16.63
N ALA A 44 -22.76 24.91 15.61
CA ALA A 44 -21.57 24.07 15.68
C ALA A 44 -21.76 22.57 16.00
N GLU A 45 -22.50 21.84 15.14
CA GLU A 45 -22.00 20.50 14.82
C GLU A 45 -20.70 20.69 14.04
N GLY A 46 -19.55 20.47 14.69
CA GLY A 46 -18.29 20.34 13.98
C GLY A 46 -18.46 19.28 12.90
N LYS A 47 -18.24 19.66 11.64
CA LYS A 47 -18.28 18.73 10.49
C LYS A 47 -17.52 17.47 10.90
N LYS A 48 -18.19 16.31 10.89
CA LYS A 48 -17.49 15.03 11.08
C LYS A 48 -16.32 14.99 10.10
N PRO A 49 -15.12 14.57 10.53
CA PRO A 49 -13.96 14.52 9.65
C PRO A 49 -14.30 13.67 8.44
N ARG A 50 -14.19 14.25 7.24
CA ARG A 50 -14.51 13.60 5.97
C ARG A 50 -13.63 12.35 5.83
N GLN A 51 -14.23 11.24 5.45
CA GLN A 51 -13.49 10.00 5.24
C GLN A 51 -12.80 10.01 3.87
N ARG A 52 -11.47 9.88 3.85
CA ARG A 52 -10.69 9.69 2.60
C ARG A 52 -10.93 8.32 2.00
N TYR A 53 -10.91 8.25 0.67
CA TYR A 53 -10.84 7.02 -0.10
C TYR A 53 -9.51 6.29 0.12
N MET A 54 -8.40 7.03 0.19
CA MET A 54 -7.07 6.48 0.42
C MET A 54 -6.35 7.25 1.53
N GLU A 55 -5.65 6.55 2.42
CA GLU A 55 -4.78 7.20 3.41
C GLU A 55 -3.50 7.76 2.77
N LYS A 56 -2.84 8.72 3.43
CA LYS A 56 -1.48 9.17 3.08
C LYS A 56 -0.46 8.05 3.05
N SER A 57 -0.70 6.97 3.80
CA SER A 57 0.11 5.75 3.83
C SER A 57 -0.05 4.88 2.57
N GLY A 58 -1.02 5.20 1.69
CA GLY A 58 -1.35 4.42 0.49
C GLY A 58 -2.30 3.24 0.72
N LYS A 59 -2.85 3.09 1.93
CA LYS A 59 -3.92 2.12 2.24
C LYS A 59 -5.27 2.62 1.74
N CYS A 60 -6.05 1.73 1.12
CA CYS A 60 -7.40 2.05 0.64
C CYS A 60 -8.43 1.80 1.74
N ASN A 61 -9.31 2.77 2.00
CA ASN A 61 -10.41 2.65 2.96
C ASN A 61 -11.66 2.05 2.32
N VAL A 62 -11.49 0.88 1.68
CA VAL A 62 -12.58 0.21 0.96
C VAL A 62 -12.73 -1.21 1.49
N HIS A 63 -13.92 -1.52 1.97
CA HIS A 63 -14.31 -2.88 2.36
C HIS A 63 -15.22 -3.48 1.29
N HIS A 64 -14.81 -4.62 0.73
CA HIS A 64 -15.62 -5.37 -0.22
C HIS A 64 -16.65 -6.20 0.56
N GLY A 65 -17.89 -5.71 0.61
CA GLY A 65 -19.02 -6.43 1.22
C GLY A 65 -19.75 -7.33 0.21
N ASN A 66 -20.40 -8.38 0.71
CA ASN A 66 -21.29 -9.26 -0.06
C ASN A 66 -20.67 -9.91 -1.31
N VAL A 67 -19.42 -10.39 -1.21
CA VAL A 67 -18.80 -11.21 -2.25
C VAL A 67 -19.39 -12.62 -2.18
N GLN A 68 -20.34 -12.95 -3.08
CA GLN A 68 -21.05 -14.23 -3.08
C GLN A 68 -20.15 -15.43 -3.39
N GLU A 69 -19.03 -15.23 -4.10
CA GLU A 69 -18.16 -16.28 -4.61
C GLU A 69 -16.86 -16.40 -3.82
N THR A 70 -16.95 -16.64 -2.51
CA THR A 70 -15.78 -16.80 -1.63
C THR A 70 -14.88 -17.98 -2.00
N TYR A 71 -15.41 -18.98 -2.72
CA TYR A 71 -14.64 -20.13 -3.21
C TYR A 71 -13.50 -19.73 -4.16
N ARG A 72 -13.57 -18.56 -4.82
CA ARG A 72 -12.52 -18.06 -5.70
C ARG A 72 -11.21 -17.81 -4.96
N TYR A 73 -11.26 -17.41 -3.70
CA TYR A 73 -10.06 -17.29 -2.85
C TYR A 73 -9.41 -18.65 -2.56
N LEU A 74 -10.21 -19.71 -2.42
CA LEU A 74 -9.69 -21.07 -2.19
C LEU A 74 -9.13 -21.69 -3.47
N SER A 75 -9.67 -21.32 -4.64
CA SER A 75 -9.14 -21.76 -5.93
C SER A 75 -7.73 -21.24 -6.21
N ASP A 76 -7.37 -20.10 -5.62
CA ASP A 76 -6.02 -19.53 -5.68
C ASP A 76 -5.39 -19.50 -4.28
N LEU A 77 -5.13 -20.71 -3.76
CA LEU A 77 -4.57 -20.91 -2.44
C LEU A 77 -3.17 -20.30 -2.30
N PHE A 78 -2.37 -20.33 -3.37
CA PHE A 78 -1.00 -19.83 -3.34
C PHE A 78 -0.96 -18.32 -3.12
N THR A 79 -1.69 -17.53 -3.92
CA THR A 79 -1.71 -16.08 -3.72
C THR A 79 -2.33 -15.71 -2.37
N THR A 80 -3.39 -16.41 -1.96
CA THR A 80 -4.04 -16.20 -0.66
C THR A 80 -3.05 -16.41 0.49
N LEU A 81 -2.28 -17.50 0.50
CA LEU A 81 -1.27 -17.76 1.53
C LEU A 81 -0.15 -16.73 1.56
N VAL A 82 0.30 -16.28 0.38
CA VAL A 82 1.32 -15.25 0.26
C VAL A 82 0.80 -13.90 0.77
N ASP A 83 -0.47 -13.56 0.54
CA ASP A 83 -1.06 -12.29 0.97
C ASP A 83 -1.52 -12.25 2.43
N LEU A 84 -1.68 -13.40 3.09
CA LEU A 84 -1.95 -13.47 4.52
C LEU A 84 -0.91 -12.70 5.34
N LYS A 85 -1.32 -12.13 6.47
CA LYS A 85 -0.38 -11.48 7.40
C LYS A 85 0.66 -12.50 7.89
N TRP A 86 1.86 -12.02 8.23
CA TRP A 86 2.95 -12.86 8.75
C TRP A 86 2.53 -13.80 9.89
N ARG A 87 1.65 -13.35 10.79
CA ARG A 87 1.13 -14.17 11.90
C ARG A 87 0.37 -15.42 11.41
N PHE A 88 -0.46 -15.27 10.39
CA PHE A 88 -1.22 -16.38 9.82
C PHE A 88 -0.34 -17.28 8.95
N ASN A 89 0.62 -16.69 8.23
CA ASN A 89 1.55 -17.46 7.43
C ASN A 89 2.45 -18.35 8.32
N LEU A 90 2.98 -17.80 9.43
CA LEU A 90 3.67 -18.57 10.48
C LEU A 90 2.79 -19.67 11.09
N LEU A 91 1.51 -19.37 11.36
CA LEU A 91 0.57 -20.36 11.85
C LEU A 91 0.38 -21.51 10.85
N VAL A 92 0.27 -21.22 9.55
CA VAL A 92 0.19 -22.26 8.50
C VAL A 92 1.48 -23.12 8.46
N PHE A 93 2.68 -22.54 8.65
CA PHE A 93 3.90 -23.35 8.81
C PHE A 93 3.86 -24.27 10.01
N THR A 94 3.36 -23.78 11.16
CA THR A 94 3.23 -24.66 12.33
C THR A 94 2.23 -25.78 12.10
N MET A 95 1.22 -25.60 11.25
CA MET A 95 0.27 -26.65 10.89
C MET A 95 0.87 -27.77 10.04
N VAL A 96 2.09 -27.62 9.50
CA VAL A 96 2.82 -28.75 8.89
C VAL A 96 3.09 -29.84 9.92
N THR A 97 3.14 -29.53 11.21
CA THR A 97 3.21 -30.58 12.27
C THR A 97 2.06 -31.59 12.19
N VAL A 98 0.94 -31.24 11.55
CA VAL A 98 -0.17 -32.16 11.28
C VAL A 98 0.22 -33.26 10.29
N THR A 99 1.08 -33.00 9.30
CA THR A 99 1.58 -34.06 8.39
C THR A 99 2.44 -35.05 9.17
N TRP A 100 3.28 -34.58 10.08
CA TRP A 100 4.09 -35.42 10.96
C TRP A 100 3.23 -36.28 11.89
N LEU A 101 2.15 -35.72 12.43
CA LEU A 101 1.20 -36.46 13.26
C LEU A 101 0.43 -37.50 12.43
N PHE A 102 0.02 -37.15 11.21
CA PHE A 102 -0.69 -38.04 10.30
C PHE A 102 0.17 -39.24 9.91
N PHE A 103 1.39 -39.03 9.43
CA PHE A 103 2.30 -40.12 9.10
C PHE A 103 2.75 -40.90 10.34
N GLY A 104 3.01 -40.23 11.47
CA GLY A 104 3.32 -40.89 12.73
C GLY A 104 2.19 -41.82 13.21
N PHE A 105 0.94 -41.42 13.02
CA PHE A 105 -0.22 -42.27 13.28
C PHE A 105 -0.28 -43.47 12.35
N ILE A 106 -0.03 -43.30 11.05
CA ILE A 106 -0.01 -44.43 10.10
C ILE A 106 1.13 -45.40 10.43
N TRP A 107 2.33 -44.91 10.76
CA TRP A 107 3.45 -45.75 11.20
C TRP A 107 3.11 -46.56 12.46
N TRP A 108 2.49 -45.92 13.44
CA TRP A 108 2.01 -46.59 14.64
C TRP A 108 0.92 -47.63 14.32
N LEU A 109 0.01 -47.31 13.41
CA LEU A 109 -1.07 -48.21 12.98
C LEU A 109 -0.52 -49.44 12.25
N ILE A 110 0.48 -49.29 11.37
CA ILE A 110 1.14 -50.43 10.70
C ILE A 110 1.81 -51.33 11.74
N ALA A 111 2.56 -50.75 12.68
CA ALA A 111 3.21 -51.50 13.76
C ALA A 111 2.18 -52.24 14.63
N TYR A 112 1.01 -51.62 14.88
CA TYR A 112 -0.08 -52.24 15.65
C TYR A 112 -0.75 -53.38 14.90
N ILE A 113 -1.15 -53.20 13.64
CA ILE A 113 -1.82 -54.23 12.84
C ILE A 113 -0.90 -55.45 12.63
N ARG A 114 0.40 -55.21 12.50
CA ARG A 114 1.41 -56.27 12.32
C ARG A 114 1.73 -57.03 13.62
N GLY A 115 1.40 -56.46 14.78
CA GLY A 115 1.77 -57.02 16.09
C GLY A 115 3.21 -56.74 16.51
N ASP A 116 3.88 -55.76 15.88
CA ASP A 116 5.26 -55.37 16.23
C ASP A 116 5.35 -54.80 17.66
N LEU A 117 4.26 -54.19 18.14
CA LEU A 117 4.15 -53.63 19.49
C LEU A 117 3.99 -54.69 20.60
N ASP A 118 3.53 -55.89 20.24
CA ASP A 118 3.31 -56.97 21.21
C ASP A 118 4.57 -57.82 21.44
N HIS A 119 5.50 -57.84 20.47
CA HIS A 119 6.75 -58.62 20.50
C HIS A 119 7.97 -57.74 20.81
N VAL A 120 7.78 -56.65 21.57
CA VAL A 120 8.86 -55.70 21.91
C VAL A 120 9.86 -56.38 22.85
N GLY A 121 11.05 -56.69 22.33
CA GLY A 121 12.14 -57.34 23.07
C GLY A 121 12.38 -58.81 22.68
N ASP A 122 11.57 -59.38 21.78
CA ASP A 122 11.78 -60.72 21.25
C ASP A 122 12.90 -60.74 20.21
N GLN A 123 13.91 -61.59 20.41
CA GLN A 123 15.04 -61.67 19.48
C GLN A 123 14.72 -62.39 18.16
N GLU A 124 13.62 -63.13 18.08
CA GLU A 124 13.20 -63.85 16.87
C GLU A 124 12.31 -63.00 15.94
N TRP A 125 11.68 -61.95 16.46
CA TRP A 125 10.79 -61.08 15.67
C TRP A 125 11.55 -59.88 15.11
N ILE A 126 11.44 -59.66 13.80
CA ILE A 126 12.02 -58.50 13.13
C ILE A 126 10.89 -57.51 12.84
N PRO A 127 10.81 -56.38 13.58
CA PRO A 127 9.75 -55.40 13.40
C PRO A 127 9.92 -54.65 12.07
N CYS A 128 8.85 -53.97 11.62
CA CYS A 128 8.90 -53.12 10.44
C CYS A 128 9.86 -51.94 10.62
N VAL A 129 9.85 -51.33 11.80
CA VAL A 129 10.77 -50.28 12.22
C VAL A 129 11.38 -50.65 13.56
N GLU A 130 12.70 -50.69 13.62
CA GLU A 130 13.43 -51.00 14.86
C GLU A 130 13.22 -49.89 15.91
N ASN A 131 13.18 -50.28 17.19
CA ASN A 131 13.05 -49.37 18.34
C ASN A 131 11.77 -48.50 18.33
N LEU A 132 10.67 -49.03 17.79
CA LEU A 132 9.34 -48.40 17.82
C LEU A 132 8.51 -49.01 18.96
N SER A 133 8.57 -48.40 20.15
CA SER A 133 7.92 -48.88 21.38
C SER A 133 6.50 -48.34 21.61
N GLY A 134 6.09 -47.31 20.87
CA GLY A 134 4.75 -46.71 20.98
C GLY A 134 4.51 -45.55 20.02
N PHE A 135 3.44 -44.79 20.25
CA PHE A 135 3.05 -43.67 19.38
C PHE A 135 4.12 -42.57 19.33
N VAL A 136 4.73 -42.23 20.47
CA VAL A 136 5.76 -41.16 20.54
C VAL A 136 6.99 -41.54 19.70
N SER A 137 7.43 -42.80 19.74
CA SER A 137 8.53 -43.27 18.89
C SER A 137 8.17 -43.29 17.40
N ALA A 138 6.92 -43.59 17.06
CA ALA A 138 6.43 -43.54 15.68
C ALA A 138 6.36 -42.08 15.16
N PHE A 139 5.93 -41.15 16.01
CA PHE A 139 5.94 -39.72 15.69
C PHE A 139 7.36 -39.19 15.47
N LEU A 140 8.31 -39.54 16.33
CA LEU A 140 9.72 -39.19 16.14
C LEU A 140 10.27 -39.77 14.84
N PHE A 141 9.99 -41.05 14.55
CA PHE A 141 10.37 -41.67 13.28
C PHE A 141 9.77 -40.96 12.07
N SER A 142 8.51 -40.53 12.16
CA SER A 142 7.85 -39.76 11.11
C SER A 142 8.55 -38.42 10.85
N ILE A 143 8.97 -37.70 11.90
CA ILE A 143 9.76 -36.47 11.75
C ILE A 143 11.10 -36.79 11.12
N GLU A 144 11.85 -37.76 11.68
CA GLU A 144 13.17 -38.17 11.19
C GLU A 144 13.15 -38.50 9.69
N THR A 145 12.07 -39.13 9.23
CA THR A 145 11.84 -39.53 7.83
C THR A 145 11.44 -38.34 6.95
N GLU A 146 10.43 -37.55 7.35
CA GLU A 146 9.90 -36.46 6.53
C GLU A 146 10.88 -35.28 6.40
N THR A 147 11.58 -34.94 7.49
CA THR A 147 12.62 -33.89 7.46
C THR A 147 13.97 -34.43 7.02
N THR A 148 14.08 -35.72 6.70
CA THR A 148 15.31 -36.38 6.22
C THR A 148 16.50 -36.25 7.18
N ILE A 149 16.24 -36.18 8.50
CA ILE A 149 17.30 -36.14 9.52
C ILE A 149 17.91 -37.53 9.69
N GLY A 150 17.05 -38.55 9.82
CA GLY A 150 17.45 -39.96 9.89
C GLY A 150 18.56 -40.25 10.91
N TYR A 151 18.29 -40.11 12.21
CA TYR A 151 19.32 -40.33 13.25
C TYR A 151 19.90 -41.76 13.26
N GLY A 152 19.20 -42.72 12.64
CA GLY A 152 19.67 -44.10 12.51
C GLY A 152 19.41 -44.98 13.73
N PHE A 153 18.78 -44.45 14.78
CA PHE A 153 18.31 -45.25 15.92
C PHE A 153 17.03 -46.03 15.59
N ARG A 154 16.20 -45.50 14.69
CA ARG A 154 14.98 -46.13 14.17
C ARG A 154 15.17 -46.39 12.69
N VAL A 155 15.23 -47.65 12.31
CA VAL A 155 15.57 -48.08 10.95
C VAL A 155 14.47 -48.98 10.42
N ILE A 156 14.08 -48.76 9.16
CA ILE A 156 13.11 -49.59 8.46
C ILE A 156 13.74 -50.90 8.01
N THR A 157 13.01 -52.01 8.10
CA THR A 157 13.48 -53.33 7.65
C THR A 157 12.77 -53.77 6.37
N GLU A 158 13.36 -54.73 5.65
CA GLU A 158 12.81 -55.30 4.41
C GLU A 158 11.58 -56.22 4.64
N LYS A 159 11.22 -56.50 5.90
CA LYS A 159 10.18 -57.49 6.25
C LYS A 159 8.75 -56.98 6.03
N CYS A 160 8.57 -55.67 5.84
CA CYS A 160 7.26 -55.03 5.68
C CYS A 160 7.18 -54.24 4.35
N PRO A 161 6.55 -54.78 3.29
CA PRO A 161 6.37 -54.04 2.04
C PRO A 161 5.47 -52.81 2.23
N GLU A 162 4.51 -52.87 3.16
CA GLU A 162 3.62 -51.75 3.52
C GLU A 162 4.40 -50.54 4.03
N GLY A 163 5.41 -50.76 4.89
CA GLY A 163 6.29 -49.71 5.40
C GLY A 163 7.11 -49.07 4.28
N ILE A 164 7.60 -49.85 3.33
CA ILE A 164 8.37 -49.33 2.18
C ILE A 164 7.50 -48.42 1.30
N ILE A 165 6.26 -48.84 1.01
CA ILE A 165 5.32 -48.02 0.24
C ILE A 165 4.98 -46.72 1.00
N LEU A 166 4.74 -46.81 2.31
CA LEU A 166 4.47 -45.63 3.14
C LEU A 166 5.66 -44.67 3.15
N LEU A 167 6.89 -45.18 3.31
CA LEU A 167 8.12 -44.40 3.24
C LEU A 167 8.24 -43.65 1.92
N LEU A 168 7.97 -44.32 0.79
CA LEU A 168 8.01 -43.70 -0.53
C LEU A 168 6.96 -42.59 -0.67
N VAL A 169 5.72 -42.85 -0.25
CA VAL A 169 4.63 -41.86 -0.29
C VAL A 169 4.94 -40.67 0.60
N GLN A 170 5.45 -40.91 1.81
CA GLN A 170 5.85 -39.87 2.76
C GLN A 170 6.99 -39.02 2.22
N ALA A 171 8.01 -39.62 1.60
CA ALA A 171 9.12 -38.89 1.01
C ALA A 171 8.66 -37.96 -0.13
N ILE A 172 7.77 -38.45 -1.00
CA ILE A 172 7.23 -37.66 -2.12
C ILE A 172 6.36 -36.50 -1.61
N LEU A 173 5.41 -36.78 -0.72
CA LEU A 173 4.51 -35.76 -0.17
C LEU A 173 5.26 -34.75 0.71
N GLY A 174 6.22 -35.20 1.52
CA GLY A 174 7.09 -34.35 2.32
C GLY A 174 7.90 -33.38 1.45
N SER A 175 8.44 -33.86 0.34
CA SER A 175 9.16 -33.02 -0.64
C SER A 175 8.25 -31.95 -1.26
N ILE A 176 7.01 -32.32 -1.62
CA ILE A 176 6.02 -31.39 -2.19
C ILE A 176 5.63 -30.30 -1.17
N VAL A 177 5.32 -30.69 0.06
CA VAL A 177 4.97 -29.75 1.13
C VAL A 177 6.15 -28.82 1.43
N ASN A 178 7.36 -29.36 1.57
CA ASN A 178 8.55 -28.55 1.82
C ASN A 178 8.82 -27.55 0.68
N ALA A 179 8.73 -27.98 -0.59
CA ALA A 179 8.91 -27.10 -1.74
C ALA A 179 7.86 -25.97 -1.76
N PHE A 180 6.60 -26.30 -1.47
CA PHE A 180 5.53 -25.31 -1.38
C PHE A 180 5.77 -24.29 -0.26
N MET A 181 6.21 -24.76 0.90
CA MET A 181 6.48 -23.89 2.05
C MET A 181 7.66 -22.94 1.82
N VAL A 182 8.78 -23.47 1.33
CA VAL A 182 9.96 -22.66 0.98
C VAL A 182 9.62 -21.69 -0.15
N GLY A 183 8.89 -22.13 -1.18
CA GLY A 183 8.44 -21.28 -2.28
C GLY A 183 7.54 -20.13 -1.81
N CYS A 184 6.56 -20.42 -0.95
CA CYS A 184 5.69 -19.40 -0.36
C CYS A 184 6.48 -18.39 0.49
N MET A 185 7.45 -18.85 1.29
CA MET A 185 8.32 -17.97 2.07
C MET A 185 9.17 -17.08 1.19
N PHE A 186 9.83 -17.67 0.19
CA PHE A 186 10.69 -16.95 -0.73
C PHE A 186 9.93 -15.83 -1.45
N VAL A 187 8.75 -16.14 -2.01
CA VAL A 187 7.91 -15.13 -2.67
C VAL A 187 7.48 -14.05 -1.68
N LYS A 188 7.00 -14.42 -0.49
CA LYS A 188 6.54 -13.44 0.52
C LYS A 188 7.65 -12.51 1.00
N ILE A 189 8.87 -13.03 1.20
CA ILE A 189 10.03 -12.22 1.60
C ILE A 189 10.46 -11.29 0.46
N SER A 190 10.42 -11.80 -0.77
CA SER A 190 10.86 -11.05 -1.93
C SER A 190 9.87 -9.93 -2.31
N GLN A 191 8.59 -10.04 -1.93
CA GLN A 191 7.56 -9.04 -2.28
C GLN A 191 8.02 -7.60 -1.98
N PRO A 192 7.93 -6.68 -2.95
CA PRO A 192 8.45 -5.33 -2.82
C PRO A 192 7.55 -4.39 -1.98
N LYS A 193 6.63 -4.93 -1.18
CA LYS A 193 5.70 -4.13 -0.35
C LYS A 193 6.45 -3.17 0.59
N LYS A 194 7.60 -3.59 1.13
CA LYS A 194 8.46 -2.74 1.97
C LYS A 194 9.18 -1.64 1.18
N ARG A 195 9.37 -1.80 -0.13
CA ARG A 195 10.02 -0.77 -0.96
C ARG A 195 9.08 0.39 -1.26
N ALA A 196 7.77 0.16 -1.28
CA ALA A 196 6.80 1.25 -1.34
C ALA A 196 6.84 2.15 -0.09
N GLU A 197 7.32 1.64 1.06
CA GLU A 197 7.46 2.43 2.30
C GLU A 197 8.67 3.39 2.25
N THR A 198 9.67 3.14 1.40
CA THR A 198 10.84 4.03 1.23
C THR A 198 10.61 5.13 0.19
N LEU A 199 9.51 5.04 -0.56
CA LEU A 199 9.07 6.06 -1.50
C LEU A 199 8.18 7.06 -0.75
N MET A 200 8.59 8.31 -0.79
CA MET A 200 7.92 9.38 -0.06
C MET A 200 7.19 10.32 -1.02
N PHE A 201 6.03 10.78 -0.55
CA PHE A 201 5.28 11.88 -1.16
C PHE A 201 5.28 13.07 -0.21
N SER A 202 5.21 14.28 -0.74
CA SER A 202 4.97 15.49 0.07
C SER A 202 3.70 15.35 0.91
N ASN A 203 3.65 16.02 2.06
CA ASN A 203 2.44 16.00 2.89
C ASN A 203 1.32 16.82 2.24
N ASN A 204 1.69 17.91 1.59
CA ASN A 204 0.80 18.85 0.94
C ASN A 204 1.09 18.89 -0.56
N ALA A 205 0.05 19.10 -1.36
CA ALA A 205 0.19 19.54 -2.74
C ALA A 205 0.09 21.07 -2.75
N VAL A 206 0.72 21.72 -3.72
CA VAL A 206 0.73 23.19 -3.83
C VAL A 206 0.27 23.63 -5.20
N ILE A 207 -0.46 24.74 -5.27
CA ILE A 207 -0.85 25.40 -6.51
C ILE A 207 -0.14 26.74 -6.57
N SER A 208 0.64 26.99 -7.62
CA SER A 208 1.22 28.32 -7.87
C SER A 208 1.54 28.54 -9.34
N MET A 209 1.85 29.79 -9.68
CA MET A 209 2.27 30.16 -11.02
C MET A 209 3.66 29.62 -11.34
N ARG A 210 3.81 28.97 -12.49
CA ARG A 210 5.09 28.53 -13.07
C ARG A 210 5.07 28.82 -14.57
N ASP A 211 6.04 29.61 -15.05
CA ASP A 211 6.14 30.03 -16.45
C ASP A 211 4.82 30.57 -17.02
N GLU A 212 4.18 31.47 -16.25
CA GLU A 212 2.88 32.10 -16.57
C GLU A 212 1.68 31.16 -16.63
N LYS A 213 1.81 29.93 -16.14
CA LYS A 213 0.72 28.96 -16.07
C LYS A 213 0.45 28.55 -14.63
N LEU A 214 -0.80 28.28 -14.30
CA LEU A 214 -1.18 27.77 -12.99
C LEU A 214 -0.92 26.25 -12.95
N CYS A 215 -0.15 25.79 -11.98
CA CYS A 215 0.25 24.38 -11.89
C CYS A 215 -0.06 23.79 -10.51
N LEU A 216 -0.63 22.59 -10.49
CA LEU A 216 -0.76 21.77 -9.29
C LEU A 216 0.49 20.90 -9.16
N MET A 217 1.15 20.97 -8.02
CA MET A 217 2.45 20.34 -7.80
C MET A 217 2.47 19.51 -6.54
N PHE A 218 3.15 18.36 -6.59
CA PHE A 218 3.47 17.56 -5.42
C PHE A 218 4.88 16.99 -5.58
N ARG A 219 5.58 16.78 -4.46
CA ARG A 219 6.94 16.25 -4.46
C ARG A 219 6.94 14.75 -4.23
N VAL A 220 7.83 14.05 -4.93
CA VAL A 220 8.10 12.63 -4.75
C VAL A 220 9.60 12.42 -4.53
N GLY A 221 9.98 11.45 -3.71
CA GLY A 221 11.38 11.13 -3.43
C GLY A 221 11.59 9.65 -3.13
N ASP A 222 12.81 9.17 -3.36
CA ASP A 222 13.27 7.85 -2.94
C ASP A 222 14.34 8.00 -1.87
N LEU A 223 14.08 7.48 -0.67
CA LEU A 223 15.03 7.51 0.44
C LEU A 223 16.25 6.59 0.21
N ARG A 224 16.19 5.69 -0.77
CA ARG A 224 17.21 4.68 -0.99
C ARG A 224 18.09 5.04 -2.19
N ASN A 225 19.37 4.67 -2.12
CA ASN A 225 20.32 4.87 -3.23
C ASN A 225 20.08 3.94 -4.44
N SER A 226 19.30 2.87 -4.28
CA SER A 226 18.99 1.93 -5.37
C SER A 226 17.89 2.49 -6.24
N HIS A 227 17.98 2.31 -7.56
CA HIS A 227 17.05 2.96 -8.48
C HIS A 227 15.72 2.24 -8.61
N ILE A 228 14.65 3.01 -8.81
CA ILE A 228 13.37 2.49 -9.32
C ILE A 228 13.45 2.52 -10.84
N VAL A 229 13.54 1.33 -11.44
CA VAL A 229 13.64 1.16 -12.89
C VAL A 229 12.26 1.35 -13.52
N GLU A 230 12.18 2.05 -14.65
CA GLU A 230 10.90 2.36 -15.32
C GLU A 230 9.88 3.03 -14.38
N ALA A 231 10.35 3.96 -13.55
CA ALA A 231 9.47 4.72 -12.68
C ALA A 231 8.47 5.53 -13.52
N SER A 232 7.18 5.41 -13.22
CA SER A 232 6.09 6.14 -13.87
C SER A 232 5.12 6.69 -12.83
N ILE A 233 4.70 7.94 -13.00
CA ILE A 233 3.76 8.60 -12.09
C ILE A 233 2.41 8.82 -12.76
N ARG A 234 1.34 8.52 -12.03
CA ARG A 234 -0.04 8.74 -12.45
C ARG A 234 -0.82 9.43 -11.34
N ALA A 235 -1.77 10.28 -11.71
CA ALA A 235 -2.63 10.97 -10.76
C ALA A 235 -4.09 10.88 -11.19
N LYS A 236 -4.99 10.64 -10.23
CA LYS A 236 -6.43 10.56 -10.46
C LYS A 236 -7.15 11.51 -9.52
N LEU A 237 -8.04 12.31 -10.06
CA LEU A 237 -9.01 13.06 -9.29
C LEU A 237 -10.20 12.14 -8.98
N ILE A 238 -10.54 12.07 -7.70
CA ILE A 238 -11.71 11.38 -7.20
C ILE A 238 -12.68 12.45 -6.70
N LYS A 239 -13.84 12.54 -7.36
CA LYS A 239 -14.92 13.47 -7.00
C LYS A 239 -16.27 12.87 -7.36
N SER A 240 -17.29 13.11 -6.55
CA SER A 240 -18.66 12.73 -6.89
C SER A 240 -19.18 13.58 -8.04
N ARG A 241 -19.84 12.98 -9.02
CA ARG A 241 -20.37 13.70 -10.18
C ARG A 241 -21.79 13.24 -10.49
N GLN A 242 -22.64 14.17 -10.91
CA GLN A 242 -23.91 13.88 -11.56
C GLN A 242 -23.80 14.16 -13.07
N THR A 243 -24.27 13.23 -13.89
CA THR A 243 -24.31 13.40 -15.35
C THR A 243 -25.47 14.31 -15.76
N LYS A 244 -25.46 14.80 -17.01
CA LYS A 244 -26.55 15.64 -17.52
C LYS A 244 -27.87 14.87 -17.64
N GLU A 245 -27.74 13.56 -17.82
CA GLU A 245 -28.81 12.57 -17.91
C GLU A 245 -29.38 12.20 -16.53
N GLY A 246 -28.75 12.66 -15.43
CA GLY A 246 -29.22 12.50 -14.06
C GLY A 246 -28.58 11.34 -13.28
N GLU A 247 -27.67 10.57 -13.87
CA GLU A 247 -26.94 9.49 -13.20
C GLU A 247 -25.96 10.06 -12.16
N PHE A 248 -26.03 9.55 -10.93
CA PHE A 248 -25.11 9.91 -9.85
C PHE A 248 -23.98 8.88 -9.75
N ILE A 249 -22.73 9.34 -9.91
CA ILE A 249 -21.51 8.54 -9.81
C ILE A 249 -20.80 8.93 -8.50
N PRO A 250 -20.80 8.07 -7.46
CA PRO A 250 -20.31 8.44 -6.13
C PRO A 250 -18.82 8.80 -6.07
N LEU A 251 -17.96 8.03 -6.74
CA LEU A 251 -16.50 8.23 -6.74
C LEU A 251 -15.98 8.18 -8.18
N ASN A 252 -16.34 9.19 -8.97
CA ASN A 252 -15.88 9.28 -10.35
C ASN A 252 -14.37 9.54 -10.36
N GLN A 253 -13.64 8.72 -11.10
CA GLN A 253 -12.18 8.81 -11.22
C GLN A 253 -11.83 9.40 -12.58
N THR A 254 -11.22 10.59 -12.59
CA THR A 254 -10.73 11.23 -13.81
C THR A 254 -9.22 11.38 -13.75
N ASP A 255 -8.54 11.01 -14.83
CA ASP A 255 -7.08 11.09 -14.90
C ASP A 255 -6.60 12.54 -14.96
N ILE A 256 -5.51 12.85 -14.25
CA ILE A 256 -4.85 14.15 -14.25
C ILE A 256 -3.55 14.01 -15.02
N ASN A 257 -3.37 14.82 -16.06
CA ASN A 257 -2.18 14.76 -16.91
C ASN A 257 -0.95 15.31 -16.18
N VAL A 258 0.00 14.43 -15.86
CA VAL A 258 1.27 14.76 -15.19
C VAL A 258 2.48 14.56 -16.12
N GLY A 259 2.27 14.56 -17.44
CA GLY A 259 3.33 14.34 -18.44
C GLY A 259 3.09 13.16 -19.39
N PHE A 260 1.87 12.61 -19.46
CA PHE A 260 1.57 11.42 -20.26
C PHE A 260 1.76 11.67 -21.77
N ASP A 261 1.39 12.86 -22.26
CA ASP A 261 1.48 13.20 -23.69
C ASP A 261 2.92 13.37 -24.17
N THR A 262 3.83 13.84 -23.30
CA THR A 262 5.24 14.09 -23.61
C THR A 262 6.16 12.94 -23.19
N GLY A 263 5.64 12.04 -22.35
CA GLY A 263 6.42 10.96 -21.73
C GLY A 263 7.28 11.43 -20.55
N ASP A 264 7.00 12.62 -20.00
CA ASP A 264 7.61 13.18 -18.78
C ASP A 264 7.06 12.54 -17.51
N ASP A 265 5.98 11.76 -17.63
CA ASP A 265 5.46 10.89 -16.57
C ASP A 265 6.43 9.74 -16.22
N ARG A 266 7.36 9.43 -17.12
CA ARG A 266 8.46 8.48 -16.87
C ARG A 266 9.60 9.17 -16.15
N LEU A 267 9.77 8.85 -14.88
CA LEU A 267 10.68 9.54 -13.99
C LEU A 267 12.08 8.92 -14.01
N PHE A 268 13.09 9.78 -13.97
CA PHE A 268 14.43 9.43 -13.52
C PHE A 268 14.59 9.89 -12.06
N LEU A 269 14.07 9.09 -11.13
CA LEU A 269 13.97 9.44 -9.71
C LEU A 269 15.26 9.06 -8.95
N VAL A 270 16.17 10.02 -8.80
CA VAL A 270 17.39 9.89 -7.97
C VAL A 270 17.35 10.88 -6.82
N SER A 271 17.16 12.17 -7.12
CA SER A 271 16.84 13.21 -6.15
C SER A 271 15.33 13.48 -6.15
N PRO A 272 14.77 14.10 -5.10
CA PRO A 272 13.37 14.47 -5.06
C PRO A 272 12.94 15.31 -6.26
N LEU A 273 11.86 14.89 -6.91
CA LEU A 273 11.27 15.57 -8.07
C LEU A 273 9.94 16.21 -7.69
N ILE A 274 9.69 17.40 -8.24
CA ILE A 274 8.38 18.06 -8.15
C ILE A 274 7.60 17.68 -9.40
N ILE A 275 6.57 16.87 -9.22
CA ILE A 275 5.64 16.50 -10.28
C ILE A 275 4.68 17.67 -10.48
N SER A 276 4.53 18.12 -11.72
CA SER A 276 3.75 19.31 -12.06
C SER A 276 2.66 18.96 -13.05
N HIS A 277 1.41 19.21 -12.65
CA HIS A 277 0.25 19.19 -13.52
C HIS A 277 -0.07 20.62 -13.97
N GLU A 278 0.02 20.88 -15.27
CA GLU A 278 -0.43 22.14 -15.86
C GLU A 278 -1.97 22.20 -15.88
N ILE A 279 -2.53 23.22 -15.23
CA ILE A 279 -3.98 23.46 -15.22
C ILE A 279 -4.36 24.16 -16.53
N ASN A 280 -4.65 23.35 -17.56
CA ASN A 280 -5.12 23.78 -18.87
C ASN A 280 -6.62 23.54 -19.06
N GLU A 281 -7.16 23.86 -20.25
CA GLU A 281 -8.60 23.70 -20.57
C GLU A 281 -9.15 22.29 -20.38
N LYS A 282 -8.29 21.26 -20.46
CA LYS A 282 -8.68 19.86 -20.24
C LYS A 282 -8.58 19.45 -18.76
N SER A 283 -7.97 20.28 -17.92
CA SER A 283 -7.79 20.00 -16.50
C SER A 283 -9.13 20.08 -15.76
N PRO A 284 -9.41 19.15 -14.84
CA PRO A 284 -10.53 19.27 -13.91
C PRO A 284 -10.50 20.52 -13.03
N PHE A 285 -9.31 21.15 -12.89
CA PHE A 285 -9.10 22.34 -12.07
C PHE A 285 -9.23 23.65 -12.87
N TRP A 286 -9.58 23.59 -14.15
CA TRP A 286 -9.59 24.76 -15.05
C TRP A 286 -10.47 25.92 -14.56
N GLU A 287 -11.66 25.61 -14.06
CA GLU A 287 -12.63 26.59 -13.57
C GLU A 287 -12.55 26.81 -12.05
N MET A 288 -11.53 26.26 -11.39
CA MET A 288 -11.40 26.31 -9.93
C MET A 288 -10.55 27.51 -9.49
N SER A 289 -11.15 28.39 -8.68
CA SER A 289 -10.47 29.51 -8.00
C SER A 289 -10.03 29.14 -6.58
N GLN A 290 -9.20 29.99 -5.97
CA GLN A 290 -8.75 29.80 -4.58
C GLN A 290 -9.92 29.67 -3.59
N ALA A 291 -10.96 30.48 -3.74
CA ALA A 291 -12.13 30.44 -2.86
C ALA A 291 -12.97 29.17 -3.06
N GLN A 292 -13.06 28.68 -4.31
CA GLN A 292 -13.78 27.45 -4.63
C GLN A 292 -13.04 26.20 -4.19
N LEU A 293 -11.69 26.22 -4.17
CA LEU A 293 -10.87 25.09 -3.70
C LEU A 293 -11.31 24.63 -2.29
N HIS A 294 -11.59 25.56 -1.39
CA HIS A 294 -12.03 25.28 -0.02
C HIS A 294 -13.50 24.86 0.11
N GLN A 295 -14.30 25.09 -0.93
CA GLN A 295 -15.72 24.70 -0.96
C GLN A 295 -15.93 23.35 -1.65
N GLU A 296 -14.99 22.97 -2.51
CA GLU A 296 -15.08 21.78 -3.33
C GLU A 296 -14.60 20.53 -2.60
N GLU A 297 -15.38 19.46 -2.75
CA GLU A 297 -15.06 18.17 -2.14
C GLU A 297 -14.41 17.24 -3.16
N PHE A 298 -13.08 17.16 -3.13
CA PHE A 298 -12.32 16.26 -3.99
C PHE A 298 -11.14 15.60 -3.27
N GLU A 299 -10.61 14.54 -3.85
CA GLU A 299 -9.39 13.86 -3.41
C GLU A 299 -8.52 13.56 -4.63
N VAL A 300 -7.26 13.97 -4.61
CA VAL A 300 -6.27 13.64 -5.65
C VAL A 300 -5.47 12.44 -5.19
N VAL A 301 -5.63 11.30 -5.83
CA VAL A 301 -4.83 10.09 -5.59
C VAL A 301 -3.64 10.08 -6.53
N VAL A 302 -2.44 9.95 -5.97
CA VAL A 302 -1.18 9.84 -6.72
C VAL A 302 -0.63 8.42 -6.60
N ILE A 303 -0.11 7.90 -7.71
CA ILE A 303 0.33 6.52 -7.85
C ILE A 303 1.67 6.53 -8.56
N LEU A 304 2.73 6.12 -7.86
CA LEU A 304 4.06 5.90 -8.42
C LEU A 304 4.26 4.39 -8.61
N GLU A 305 4.57 3.99 -9.84
CA GLU A 305 4.85 2.62 -10.22
C GLU A 305 6.28 2.49 -10.73
N GLY A 306 6.90 1.33 -10.53
CA GLY A 306 8.19 1.03 -11.13
C GLY A 306 8.76 -0.28 -10.60
N MET A 307 9.88 -0.72 -11.17
CA MET A 307 10.53 -1.97 -10.82
C MET A 307 11.65 -1.78 -9.81
N VAL A 308 11.71 -2.71 -8.86
CA VAL A 308 12.75 -2.80 -7.84
C VAL A 308 14.01 -3.39 -8.48
N GLU A 309 15.05 -2.58 -8.67
CA GLU A 309 16.33 -2.97 -9.31
C GLU A 309 16.86 -4.35 -8.90
N ALA A 310 16.90 -4.67 -7.60
CA ALA A 310 17.45 -5.94 -7.12
C ALA A 310 16.58 -7.18 -7.39
N THR A 311 15.26 -7.03 -7.58
CA THR A 311 14.33 -8.17 -7.70
C THR A 311 13.62 -8.25 -9.04
N GLY A 312 13.64 -7.18 -9.84
CA GLY A 312 12.86 -7.07 -11.08
C GLY A 312 11.34 -7.04 -10.88
N MET A 313 10.83 -7.09 -9.63
CA MET A 313 9.41 -7.02 -9.36
C MET A 313 8.90 -5.58 -9.39
N THR A 314 7.68 -5.42 -9.90
CA THR A 314 6.98 -4.14 -9.90
C THR A 314 6.49 -3.79 -8.51
N CYS A 315 6.66 -2.53 -8.12
CA CYS A 315 6.15 -1.95 -6.89
C CYS A 315 5.26 -0.76 -7.22
N GLN A 316 4.31 -0.49 -6.32
CA GLN A 316 3.37 0.62 -6.46
C GLN A 316 3.25 1.33 -5.11
N ALA A 317 3.73 2.57 -5.06
CA ALA A 317 3.54 3.48 -3.94
C ALA A 317 2.37 4.42 -4.24
N ARG A 318 1.54 4.70 -3.24
CA ARG A 318 0.34 5.51 -3.41
C ARG A 318 0.22 6.49 -2.26
N SER A 319 -0.38 7.65 -2.53
CA SER A 319 -0.76 8.63 -1.52
C SER A 319 -1.98 9.41 -2.03
N SER A 320 -2.60 10.22 -1.18
CA SER A 320 -3.68 11.09 -1.60
C SER A 320 -3.61 12.48 -0.99
N TYR A 321 -4.21 13.46 -1.66
CA TYR A 321 -4.35 14.84 -1.21
C TYR A 321 -5.83 15.21 -1.19
N MET A 322 -6.35 15.50 0.00
CA MET A 322 -7.66 16.13 0.15
C MET A 322 -7.60 17.61 -0.24
N ASP A 323 -8.76 18.22 -0.46
CA ASP A 323 -8.97 19.66 -0.62
C ASP A 323 -8.21 20.49 0.43
N THR A 324 -8.26 20.11 1.71
CA THR A 324 -7.55 20.79 2.80
C THR A 324 -6.03 20.63 2.77
N GLU A 325 -5.53 19.65 2.02
CA GLU A 325 -4.10 19.33 1.89
C GLU A 325 -3.49 19.95 0.61
N VAL A 326 -4.29 20.67 -0.18
CA VAL A 326 -3.85 21.44 -1.35
C VAL A 326 -3.71 22.91 -0.97
N LEU A 327 -2.49 23.43 -0.97
CA LEU A 327 -2.17 24.80 -0.58
C LEU A 327 -2.09 25.73 -1.80
N TRP A 328 -2.96 26.73 -1.87
CA TRP A 328 -2.94 27.73 -2.94
C TRP A 328 -1.92 28.83 -2.65
N GLY A 329 -1.12 29.20 -3.66
CA GLY A 329 -0.10 30.23 -3.55
C GLY A 329 1.20 29.76 -2.90
N HIS A 330 1.42 28.45 -2.76
CA HIS A 330 2.65 27.92 -2.15
C HIS A 330 3.62 27.37 -3.20
N ARG A 331 4.91 27.34 -2.84
CA ARG A 331 5.97 26.62 -3.54
C ARG A 331 6.74 25.75 -2.57
N PHE A 332 7.35 24.68 -3.08
CA PHE A 332 8.20 23.83 -2.25
C PHE A 332 9.57 24.46 -2.02
N THR A 333 10.08 24.36 -0.79
CA THR A 333 11.43 24.78 -0.42
C THR A 333 12.47 23.95 -1.18
N PRO A 334 13.51 24.53 -1.79
CA PRO A 334 14.59 23.77 -2.43
C PRO A 334 15.27 22.80 -1.45
N VAL A 335 15.52 21.57 -1.89
CA VAL A 335 16.11 20.50 -1.04
C VAL A 335 17.51 20.09 -1.48
N LEU A 336 17.97 20.57 -2.63
CA LEU A 336 19.25 20.21 -3.22
C LEU A 336 20.29 21.30 -2.91
N THR A 337 21.37 20.90 -2.28
CA THR A 337 22.57 21.72 -2.06
C THR A 337 23.76 21.09 -2.78
N LEU A 338 24.69 21.92 -3.25
CA LEU A 338 25.93 21.45 -3.84
C LEU A 338 27.02 21.50 -2.79
N GLU A 339 27.42 20.34 -2.28
CA GLU A 339 28.61 20.19 -1.44
C GLU A 339 29.82 19.80 -2.31
N LYS A 340 31.03 19.85 -1.74
CA LYS A 340 32.30 19.68 -2.48
C LYS A 340 32.38 18.32 -3.19
N GLY A 341 31.92 18.28 -4.45
CA GLY A 341 31.98 17.14 -5.35
C GLY A 341 30.73 16.26 -5.41
N PHE A 342 29.66 16.58 -4.66
CA PHE A 342 28.40 15.81 -4.68
C PHE A 342 27.18 16.69 -4.40
N TYR A 343 26.02 16.27 -4.92
CA TYR A 343 24.74 16.88 -4.57
C TYR A 343 24.22 16.23 -3.29
N GLU A 344 23.96 17.04 -2.27
CA GLU A 344 23.32 16.61 -1.04
C GLU A 344 21.82 16.96 -1.08
N VAL A 345 21.00 16.03 -0.59
CA VAL A 345 19.55 16.21 -0.45
C VAL A 345 19.22 16.32 1.02
N ASP A 346 18.73 17.48 1.45
CA ASP A 346 18.20 17.65 2.79
C ASP A 346 16.73 17.20 2.86
N TYR A 347 16.49 16.05 3.47
CA TYR A 347 15.14 15.50 3.66
C TYR A 347 14.35 16.21 4.76
N ASN A 348 14.96 17.04 5.61
CA ASN A 348 14.22 17.79 6.63
C ASN A 348 13.28 18.81 5.98
N THR A 349 13.75 19.48 4.93
CA THR A 349 12.98 20.46 4.15
C THR A 349 12.14 19.83 3.04
N PHE A 350 12.06 18.49 2.98
CA PHE A 350 11.34 17.77 1.91
C PHE A 350 9.85 18.11 1.87
N HIS A 351 9.20 18.24 3.02
CA HIS A 351 7.77 18.55 3.10
C HIS A 351 7.49 20.06 3.15
N ASP A 352 8.53 20.88 3.31
CA ASP A 352 8.38 22.31 3.59
C ASP A 352 7.93 23.09 2.35
N THR A 353 7.07 24.05 2.60
CA THR A 353 6.53 24.96 1.58
C THR A 353 6.57 26.39 2.09
N TYR A 354 6.69 27.34 1.17
CA TYR A 354 6.66 28.77 1.45
C TYR A 354 5.63 29.47 0.56
N GLU A 355 5.03 30.54 1.07
CA GLU A 355 4.04 31.35 0.35
C GLU A 355 4.69 32.21 -0.74
N THR A 356 3.96 32.37 -1.85
CA THR A 356 4.36 33.12 -3.03
C THR A 356 3.19 33.90 -3.59
N ASN A 357 3.47 35.07 -4.18
CA ASN A 357 2.44 35.87 -4.80
C ASN A 357 1.85 35.14 -6.02
N THR A 358 0.62 34.66 -5.87
CA THR A 358 -0.11 33.88 -6.88
C THR A 358 -1.52 34.45 -6.99
N PRO A 359 -2.04 34.68 -8.22
CA PRO A 359 -3.40 35.17 -8.41
C PRO A 359 -4.44 34.24 -7.76
N SER A 360 -5.48 34.82 -7.16
CA SER A 360 -6.60 34.07 -6.55
C SER A 360 -7.66 33.63 -7.56
N CYS A 361 -7.60 34.14 -8.80
CA CYS A 361 -8.53 33.81 -9.89
C CYS A 361 -8.33 32.38 -10.39
N CYS A 362 -9.34 31.84 -11.07
CA CYS A 362 -9.22 30.52 -11.70
C CYS A 362 -8.32 30.57 -12.95
N ALA A 363 -7.82 29.40 -13.38
CA ALA A 363 -6.95 29.30 -14.55
C ALA A 363 -7.62 29.80 -15.84
N LYS A 364 -8.95 29.59 -15.96
CA LYS A 364 -9.77 30.11 -17.06
C LYS A 364 -9.77 31.64 -17.13
N GLU A 365 -10.08 32.30 -16.03
CA GLU A 365 -10.05 33.77 -15.93
C GLU A 365 -8.64 34.31 -16.21
N LEU A 366 -7.61 33.61 -15.74
CA LEU A 366 -6.21 33.98 -15.99
C LEU A 366 -5.85 33.89 -17.47
N ALA A 367 -6.31 32.84 -18.16
CA ALA A 367 -6.14 32.69 -19.61
C ALA A 367 -6.94 33.74 -20.41
N GLU A 368 -8.16 34.06 -19.98
CA GLU A 368 -8.97 35.13 -20.57
C GLU A 368 -8.30 36.51 -20.40
N MET A 369 -7.83 36.84 -19.20
CA MET A 369 -7.08 38.07 -18.93
C MET A 369 -5.79 38.18 -19.75
N LYS A 370 -5.09 37.05 -19.96
CA LYS A 370 -3.90 36.98 -20.85
C LYS A 370 -4.28 37.28 -22.29
N ARG A 371 -5.39 36.71 -22.75
CA ARG A 371 -5.89 36.89 -24.12
C ARG A 371 -6.39 38.32 -24.38
N GLU A 372 -6.92 38.98 -23.35
CA GLU A 372 -7.32 40.39 -23.37
C GLU A 372 -6.16 41.39 -23.17
N GLY A 373 -4.93 40.90 -22.94
CA GLY A 373 -3.74 41.76 -22.75
C GLY A 373 -3.71 42.54 -21.43
N ARG A 374 -4.53 42.15 -20.43
CA ARG A 374 -4.66 42.86 -19.13
C ARG A 374 -3.64 42.45 -18.07
N LEU A 375 -2.73 41.53 -18.38
CA LEU A 375 -1.75 40.98 -17.42
C LEU A 375 -0.62 41.95 -17.02
N LEU A 376 -0.53 43.14 -17.64
CA LEU A 376 0.45 44.19 -17.29
C LEU A 376 0.18 44.88 -15.94
N GLN A 377 -0.86 44.51 -15.18
CA GLN A 377 -1.21 45.16 -13.90
C GLN A 377 -0.96 44.32 -12.64
N TYR A 378 -0.53 43.05 -12.74
CA TYR A 378 -0.41 42.15 -11.57
C TYR A 378 1.02 41.68 -11.22
N LEU A 379 2.04 42.09 -11.99
CA LEU A 379 3.44 41.92 -11.58
C LEU A 379 3.91 43.21 -10.89
N PRO A 380 4.33 43.18 -9.61
CA PRO A 380 5.08 44.30 -9.06
C PRO A 380 6.38 44.43 -9.84
N SER A 381 6.72 45.67 -10.20
CA SER A 381 8.06 46.02 -10.66
C SER A 381 9.11 45.48 -9.68
N PRO A 382 10.28 44.99 -10.16
CA PRO A 382 11.39 44.72 -9.25
C PRO A 382 11.71 46.00 -8.47
N PRO A 383 12.09 45.92 -7.18
CA PRO A 383 12.56 47.09 -6.46
C PRO A 383 13.76 47.65 -7.25
N LEU A 384 13.69 48.93 -7.59
CA LEU A 384 14.83 49.67 -8.14
C LEU A 384 15.96 49.57 -7.12
N LEU A 385 17.00 48.82 -7.46
CA LEU A 385 18.30 48.84 -6.80
C LEU A 385 18.96 50.19 -7.13
N GLU A 386 18.56 51.26 -6.44
CA GLU A 386 19.45 52.40 -6.21
C GLU A 386 20.60 51.90 -5.32
N GLY A 387 21.73 51.51 -5.94
CA GLY A 387 22.91 51.11 -5.19
C GLY A 387 23.98 50.26 -5.88
N CYS A 388 24.00 50.10 -7.21
CA CYS A 388 25.06 49.35 -7.91
C CYS A 388 25.83 50.17 -8.96
N ALA A 389 26.05 51.47 -8.72
CA ALA A 389 26.92 52.29 -9.58
C ALA A 389 28.33 52.51 -9.00
N GLU A 390 28.61 52.07 -7.77
CA GLU A 390 29.92 52.29 -7.13
C GLU A 390 30.82 51.04 -7.08
N ALA A 391 30.32 49.85 -7.43
CA ALA A 391 31.11 48.62 -7.35
C ALA A 391 31.85 48.22 -8.66
N GLU A 392 31.54 48.86 -9.80
CA GLU A 392 32.23 48.59 -11.08
C GLU A 392 33.51 49.43 -11.27
N LEU A 393 33.72 50.49 -10.49
CA LEU A 393 34.92 51.32 -10.56
C LEU A 393 36.10 50.77 -9.72
N ASP A 394 35.82 49.99 -8.68
CA ASP A 394 36.88 49.42 -7.83
C ASP A 394 37.48 48.12 -8.40
N ALA A 395 36.75 47.39 -9.24
CA ALA A 395 37.24 46.16 -9.88
C ALA A 395 38.19 46.43 -11.07
N GLU A 396 38.08 47.58 -11.74
CA GLU A 396 38.99 47.98 -12.82
C GLU A 396 40.30 48.62 -12.31
N ALA A 397 40.37 48.97 -11.02
CA ALA A 397 41.58 49.52 -10.40
C ALA A 397 42.56 48.42 -9.93
N GLU A 398 42.06 47.26 -9.49
CA GLU A 398 42.91 46.15 -9.03
C GLU A 398 43.47 45.28 -10.18
N GLN A 399 42.92 45.33 -11.38
CA GLN A 399 43.43 44.58 -12.55
C GLN A 399 44.54 45.30 -13.33
N LYS A 400 44.99 46.49 -12.89
CA LYS A 400 46.10 47.23 -13.54
C LYS A 400 47.43 47.20 -12.79
N GLU A 401 47.55 46.52 -11.66
CA GLU A 401 48.81 46.44 -10.89
C GLU A 401 49.61 45.13 -11.05
N GLU A 402 49.15 44.12 -11.79
CA GLU A 402 49.86 42.82 -11.89
C GLU A 402 50.69 42.58 -13.17
N ASP A 403 50.74 43.49 -14.14
CA ASP A 403 51.56 43.32 -15.35
C ASP A 403 52.68 44.36 -15.46
N GLU A 404 53.79 44.14 -14.73
CA GLU A 404 55.12 44.65 -15.11
C GLU A 404 56.21 43.56 -14.94
N PRO A 405 57.08 43.35 -15.94
CA PRO A 405 58.07 42.27 -15.91
C PRO A 405 59.40 42.75 -15.29
N LYS A 406 59.85 42.12 -14.20
CA LYS A 406 61.22 42.32 -13.68
C LYS A 406 62.21 41.40 -14.39
N GLY A 407 63.06 42.02 -15.21
CA GLY A 407 64.21 41.40 -15.85
C GLY A 407 65.38 41.10 -14.90
N LEU A 408 66.15 40.09 -15.32
CA LEU A 408 67.54 39.69 -15.02
C LEU A 408 68.27 40.23 -13.78
N GLY A 409 68.85 39.29 -13.01
CA GLY A 409 69.93 39.57 -12.06
C GLY A 409 70.55 38.34 -11.37
N GLY A 410 71.40 37.60 -12.09
CA GLY A 410 72.63 36.91 -11.65
C GLY A 410 72.77 36.21 -10.28
N SER A 411 73.07 34.90 -10.37
CA SER A 411 74.30 34.25 -9.87
C SER A 411 74.29 33.43 -8.56
N ARG A 412 74.66 32.15 -8.78
CA ARG A 412 75.56 31.25 -8.02
C ARG A 412 75.02 30.31 -6.92
N GLY A 413 75.31 29.03 -7.21
CA GLY A 413 75.69 27.96 -6.25
C GLY A 413 74.55 27.00 -5.91
N ALA A 414 74.69 25.68 -5.84
CA ALA A 414 75.68 24.68 -6.23
C ALA A 414 75.17 23.33 -5.68
N ARG A 415 75.30 22.23 -6.45
CA ARG A 415 75.25 20.79 -6.03
C ARG A 415 73.91 20.27 -5.48
N GLY A 416 73.40 19.10 -5.82
CA GLY A 416 73.88 17.99 -6.66
C GLY A 416 73.15 16.70 -6.23
N SER A 417 73.01 15.74 -7.17
CA SER A 417 72.76 14.28 -7.00
C SER A 417 71.52 13.85 -6.19
N VAL A 418 70.65 12.92 -6.62
CA VAL A 418 70.74 11.73 -7.49
C VAL A 418 69.42 11.61 -8.25
#